data_AF-A0A351LZN2-F1
#
_entry.id   AF-A0A351LZN2-F1
#
_cell.length_a   1.000
_cell.length_b   1.000
_cell.length_c   1.000
_cell.angle_alpha   90.00
_cell.angle_beta   90.00
_cell.angle_gamma   90.00
#
_symmetry.space_group_name_H-M   'P 1'
#
loop_
_entity.id
_entity.type
_entity.pdbx_description
1 polymer ?
#
loop_
_entity_poly.entity_id
_entity_poly.type
_entity_poly.pdbx_seq_one_letter_code
_entity_poly.pdbx_strand_id
1 'polypeptide(L)'
;TATSAARDAANREDFFELAEEALGHRPELLSGIEEGRLSFAGATEELDPADGPFLVLDIGGGSTEFVTGTTEAEGTWSCDIGCVRLTEQWIEHDPPLPEELVACLSITEGHIDDVLREVPGAAAARTLVGLAGTVSCAAAVEIGLADYDRDRIHHFRLSRAAVEDVFRTLATETRAERLENPGMEEARADVIIGGMAILVKVMRQMGFDECLVSESDILDGLVVSQQA
;
A
#
# COMPACT_ATOMS: atom_id res chain seq x y z
N THR A 1 -17.60 -0.79 -3.94
CA THR A 1 -17.06 -1.74 -2.93
C THR A 1 -16.63 -0.95 -1.70
N ALA A 2 -16.47 -1.63 -0.57
CA ALA A 2 -15.99 -1.05 0.68
C ALA A 2 -14.98 -2.01 1.33
N THR A 3 -13.96 -1.48 1.98
CA THR A 3 -12.79 -2.25 2.46
C THR A 3 -12.51 -1.99 3.95
N SER A 4 -11.24 -1.97 4.39
CA SER A 4 -10.81 -1.97 5.81
C SER A 4 -11.58 -0.97 6.69
N ALA A 5 -11.72 0.29 6.27
CA ALA A 5 -12.41 1.29 7.08
C ALA A 5 -13.88 0.92 7.37
N ALA A 6 -14.58 0.32 6.40
CA ALA A 6 -15.96 -0.15 6.57
C ALA A 6 -16.04 -1.48 7.33
N ARG A 7 -14.98 -2.31 7.31
CA ARG A 7 -14.89 -3.53 8.14
C ARG A 7 -14.88 -3.17 9.63
N ASP A 8 -14.17 -2.10 9.99
CA ASP A 8 -13.98 -1.67 11.38
C ASP A 8 -15.09 -0.77 11.92
N ALA A 9 -15.80 -0.06 11.04
CA ALA A 9 -16.82 0.90 11.44
C ALA A 9 -18.02 0.21 12.13
N ALA A 10 -18.23 0.54 13.40
CA ALA A 10 -19.39 0.05 14.16
C ALA A 10 -20.73 0.51 13.57
N ASN A 11 -20.74 1.64 12.86
CA ASN A 11 -21.90 2.24 12.19
C ASN A 11 -21.87 2.02 10.66
N ARG A 12 -21.20 0.98 10.16
CA ARG A 12 -21.09 0.73 8.71
C ARG A 12 -22.43 0.60 8.00
N GLU A 13 -23.46 0.08 8.69
CA GLU A 13 -24.79 -0.11 8.13
C GLU A 13 -25.45 1.23 7.80
N ASP A 14 -25.33 2.22 8.68
CA ASP A 14 -25.83 3.59 8.44
C ASP A 14 -25.19 4.18 7.16
N PHE A 15 -23.89 3.96 6.96
CA PHE A 15 -23.20 4.39 5.75
C PHE A 15 -23.68 3.63 4.50
N PHE A 16 -23.85 2.31 4.58
CA PHE A 16 -24.29 1.49 3.46
C PHE A 16 -25.73 1.81 3.04
N GLU A 17 -26.62 2.09 3.98
CA GLU A 17 -27.99 2.52 3.68
C GLU A 17 -27.98 3.86 2.91
N LEU A 18 -27.26 4.86 3.40
CA LEU A 18 -27.15 6.16 2.72
C LEU A 18 -26.50 6.05 1.34
N ALA A 19 -25.48 5.19 1.19
CA ALA A 19 -24.83 4.95 -0.09
C ALA A 19 -25.76 4.22 -1.08
N GLU A 20 -26.53 3.24 -0.61
CA GLU A 20 -27.51 2.52 -1.42
C GLU A 20 -28.62 3.45 -1.91
N GLU A 21 -29.13 4.34 -1.04
CA GLU A 21 -30.10 5.37 -1.42
C GLU A 21 -29.56 6.33 -2.49
N ALA A 22 -28.28 6.72 -2.39
CA ALA A 22 -27.67 7.66 -3.32
C ALA A 22 -27.29 7.03 -4.67
N LEU A 23 -26.81 5.78 -4.67
CA LEU A 23 -26.23 5.12 -5.84
C LEU A 23 -27.19 4.13 -6.52
N GLY A 24 -28.28 3.74 -5.85
CA GLY A 24 -29.21 2.71 -6.30
C GLY A 24 -28.69 1.27 -6.15
N HIS A 25 -27.48 1.11 -5.59
CA HIS A 25 -26.84 -0.17 -5.35
C HIS A 25 -26.10 -0.13 -4.01
N ARG A 26 -26.24 -1.20 -3.22
CA ARG A 26 -25.57 -1.34 -1.94
C ARG A 26 -24.07 -1.62 -2.14
N PRO A 27 -23.17 -0.91 -1.43
CA PRO A 27 -21.76 -1.25 -1.45
C PRO A 27 -21.51 -2.69 -0.98
N GLU A 28 -20.75 -3.45 -1.76
CA GLU A 28 -20.24 -4.76 -1.35
C GLU A 28 -19.02 -4.59 -0.43
N LEU A 29 -19.08 -5.21 0.76
CA LEU A 29 -17.98 -5.23 1.72
C LEU A 29 -17.05 -6.40 1.39
N LEU A 30 -15.83 -6.08 0.96
CA LEU A 30 -14.82 -7.07 0.66
C LEU A 30 -14.08 -7.50 1.93
N SER A 31 -13.81 -8.79 2.07
CA SER A 31 -12.78 -9.26 3.01
C SER A 31 -11.39 -8.83 2.54
N GLY A 32 -10.42 -8.74 3.46
CA GLY A 32 -9.04 -8.39 3.08
C GLY A 32 -8.41 -9.42 2.12
N ILE A 33 -8.86 -10.68 2.17
CA ILE A 33 -8.45 -11.74 1.24
C ILE A 33 -8.99 -11.48 -0.19
N GLU A 34 -10.25 -11.06 -0.31
CA GLU A 34 -10.86 -10.74 -1.62
C GLU A 34 -10.25 -9.47 -2.20
N GLU A 35 -10.07 -8.45 -1.37
CA GLU A 35 -9.35 -7.20 -1.71
C GLU A 35 -7.96 -7.52 -2.28
N GLY A 36 -7.15 -8.29 -1.55
CA GLY A 36 -5.82 -8.69 -2.02
C GLY A 36 -5.85 -9.46 -3.35
N ARG A 37 -6.77 -10.40 -3.53
CA ARG A 37 -6.86 -11.16 -4.80
C ARG A 37 -7.19 -10.26 -5.99
N LEU A 38 -8.09 -9.29 -5.80
CA LEU A 38 -8.44 -8.32 -6.83
C LEU A 38 -7.28 -7.37 -7.12
N SER A 39 -6.61 -6.85 -6.09
CA SER A 39 -5.40 -6.02 -6.25
C SER A 39 -4.29 -6.78 -7.00
N PHE A 40 -4.07 -8.06 -6.70
CA PHE A 40 -3.12 -8.89 -7.43
C PHE A 40 -3.50 -9.03 -8.91
N ALA A 41 -4.76 -9.31 -9.21
CA ALA A 41 -5.23 -9.48 -10.59
C ALA A 41 -5.01 -8.20 -11.41
N GLY A 42 -5.36 -7.03 -10.86
CA GLY A 42 -5.14 -5.74 -11.55
C GLY A 42 -3.65 -5.38 -11.69
N ALA A 43 -2.86 -5.59 -10.63
CA ALA A 43 -1.45 -5.22 -10.60
C ALA A 43 -0.56 -6.09 -11.51
N THR A 44 -0.99 -7.32 -11.81
CA THR A 44 -0.18 -8.29 -12.56
C THR A 44 -0.66 -8.53 -13.98
N GLU A 45 -1.79 -7.94 -14.39
CA GLU A 45 -2.38 -8.12 -15.73
C GLU A 45 -1.41 -7.76 -16.86
N GLU A 46 -0.63 -6.69 -16.68
CA GLU A 46 0.31 -6.17 -17.68
C GLU A 46 1.73 -6.77 -17.55
N LEU A 47 1.98 -7.63 -16.55
CA LEU A 47 3.31 -8.14 -16.24
C LEU A 47 3.59 -9.47 -16.94
N ASP A 48 4.86 -9.72 -17.29
CA ASP A 48 5.29 -11.01 -17.82
C ASP A 48 5.36 -12.04 -16.67
N PRO A 49 4.63 -13.17 -16.72
CA PRO A 49 4.72 -14.22 -15.71
C PRO A 49 6.14 -14.74 -15.46
N ALA A 50 7.07 -14.57 -16.42
CA ALA A 50 8.47 -14.91 -16.24
C ALA A 50 9.17 -14.06 -15.15
N ASP A 51 8.66 -12.87 -14.84
CA ASP A 51 9.21 -11.98 -13.80
C ASP A 51 8.70 -12.35 -12.38
N GLY A 52 7.67 -13.19 -12.28
CA GLY A 52 7.17 -13.72 -11.01
C GLY A 52 8.08 -14.81 -10.41
N PRO A 53 7.76 -15.46 -9.28
CA PRO A 53 6.59 -15.17 -8.45
C PRO A 53 6.65 -13.74 -7.93
N PHE A 54 5.51 -13.06 -8.02
CA PHE A 54 5.34 -11.70 -7.54
C PHE A 54 4.97 -11.73 -6.06
N LEU A 55 5.39 -10.71 -5.33
CA LEU A 55 4.75 -10.27 -4.10
C LEU A 55 4.10 -8.92 -4.40
N VAL A 56 2.78 -8.89 -4.45
CA VAL A 56 1.98 -7.68 -4.54
C VAL A 56 1.73 -7.17 -3.11
N LEU A 57 2.09 -5.91 -2.89
CA LEU A 57 1.96 -5.19 -1.62
C LEU A 57 1.02 -3.99 -1.82
N ASP A 58 -0.17 -4.07 -1.25
CA ASP A 58 -1.16 -2.99 -1.29
C ASP A 58 -1.19 -2.25 0.04
N ILE A 59 -0.66 -1.01 0.08
CA ILE A 59 -0.58 -0.21 1.32
C ILE A 59 -1.79 0.72 1.39
N GLY A 60 -2.90 0.19 1.88
CA GLY A 60 -4.12 0.93 2.15
C GLY A 60 -4.03 1.88 3.34
N GLY A 61 -5.17 2.52 3.64
CA GLY A 61 -5.29 3.38 4.82
C GLY A 61 -5.36 2.60 6.13
N GLY A 62 -6.22 1.58 6.16
CA GLY A 62 -6.49 0.78 7.36
C GLY A 62 -5.84 -0.61 7.35
N SER A 63 -5.53 -1.18 6.20
CA SER A 63 -4.89 -2.49 6.05
C SER A 63 -3.81 -2.46 4.99
N THR A 64 -3.01 -3.53 4.98
CA THR A 64 -1.98 -3.79 3.98
C THR A 64 -2.11 -5.24 3.54
N GLU A 65 -2.31 -5.46 2.25
CA GLU A 65 -2.45 -6.79 1.67
C GLU A 65 -1.11 -7.27 1.10
N PHE A 66 -0.77 -8.51 1.42
CA PHE A 66 0.38 -9.25 0.92
C PHE A 66 -0.12 -10.41 0.09
N VAL A 67 0.18 -10.40 -1.21
CA VAL A 67 -0.37 -11.38 -2.13
C VAL A 67 0.73 -11.92 -3.02
N THR A 68 0.86 -13.24 -3.03
CA THR A 68 1.89 -13.95 -3.80
C THR A 68 1.26 -14.74 -4.92
N GLY A 69 1.96 -14.83 -6.03
CA GLY A 69 1.49 -15.59 -7.19
C GLY A 69 2.29 -15.29 -8.44
N THR A 70 2.03 -16.05 -9.50
CA THR A 70 2.67 -15.81 -10.81
C THR A 70 1.67 -15.34 -11.85
N THR A 71 0.63 -16.13 -12.12
CA THR A 71 -0.46 -15.79 -13.06
C THR A 71 -1.78 -15.52 -12.35
N GLU A 72 -1.92 -16.03 -11.13
CA GLU A 72 -3.07 -15.86 -10.26
C GLU A 72 -2.57 -15.79 -8.81
N ALA A 73 -3.40 -15.30 -7.90
CA ALA A 73 -3.06 -15.24 -6.49
C ALA A 73 -3.02 -16.65 -5.87
N GLU A 74 -1.84 -17.05 -5.40
CA GLU A 74 -1.56 -18.36 -4.79
C GLU A 74 -1.63 -18.30 -3.25
N GLY A 75 -1.23 -17.17 -2.67
CA GLY A 75 -1.27 -16.94 -1.23
C GLY A 75 -1.60 -15.49 -0.92
N THR A 76 -2.42 -15.25 0.10
CA THR A 76 -2.92 -13.93 0.45
C THR A 76 -3.06 -13.77 1.95
N TRP A 77 -2.64 -12.61 2.44
CA TRP A 77 -2.79 -12.21 3.83
C TRP A 77 -3.07 -10.72 3.89
N SER A 78 -3.98 -10.31 4.78
CA SER A 78 -4.30 -8.91 5.03
C SER A 78 -3.92 -8.60 6.47
N CYS A 79 -3.06 -7.61 6.65
CA CYS A 79 -2.64 -7.13 7.95
C CYS A 79 -3.41 -5.86 8.31
N ASP A 80 -3.84 -5.74 9.56
CA ASP A 80 -4.43 -4.51 10.10
C ASP A 80 -3.34 -3.46 10.40
N ILE A 81 -2.53 -3.12 9.40
CA ILE A 81 -1.61 -2.00 9.36
C ILE A 81 -1.82 -1.27 8.05
N GLY A 82 -1.89 0.05 8.08
CA GLY A 82 -1.99 0.88 6.88
C GLY A 82 -1.49 2.27 7.18
N CYS A 83 -1.35 3.12 6.16
CA CYS A 83 -0.76 4.46 6.34
C CYS A 83 -1.52 5.32 7.36
N VAL A 84 -2.85 5.29 7.35
CA VAL A 84 -3.69 6.03 8.30
C VAL A 84 -3.61 5.37 9.67
N ARG A 85 -3.88 4.06 9.76
CA ARG A 85 -3.91 3.35 11.05
C ARG A 85 -2.59 3.44 11.81
N LEU A 86 -1.47 3.25 11.12
CA LEU A 86 -0.16 3.27 11.76
C LEU A 86 0.18 4.68 12.26
N THR A 87 -0.15 5.70 11.47
CA THR A 87 0.03 7.10 11.86
C THR A 87 -0.82 7.44 13.09
N GLU A 88 -2.14 7.19 13.04
CA GLU A 88 -3.06 7.54 14.13
C GLU A 88 -2.75 6.83 15.46
N GLN A 89 -2.17 5.63 15.41
CA GLN A 89 -1.87 4.86 16.61
C GLN A 89 -0.49 5.14 17.22
N TRP A 90 0.48 5.58 16.42
CA TRP A 90 1.89 5.58 16.83
C TRP A 90 2.66 6.86 16.53
N ILE A 91 2.10 7.81 15.78
CA ILE A 91 2.75 9.08 15.43
C ILE A 91 1.90 10.22 15.98
N GLU A 92 2.38 10.86 17.05
CA GLU A 92 1.72 12.00 17.68
C GLU A 92 2.37 13.35 17.33
N HIS A 93 3.63 13.33 16.89
CA HIS A 93 4.44 14.52 16.66
C HIS A 93 4.70 14.83 15.18
N ASP A 94 4.93 16.10 14.88
CA ASP A 94 5.27 16.59 13.54
C ASP A 94 6.48 17.55 13.58
N PRO A 95 7.67 17.12 13.12
CA PRO A 95 8.01 15.77 12.64
C PRO A 95 7.92 14.72 13.77
N PRO A 96 7.76 13.43 13.42
CA PRO A 96 7.74 12.34 14.39
C PRO A 96 9.03 12.25 15.20
N LEU A 97 8.91 11.79 16.44
CA LEU A 97 10.05 11.48 17.28
C LEU A 97 10.71 10.15 16.85
N PRO A 98 12.03 9.99 17.07
CA PRO A 98 12.72 8.74 16.72
C PRO A 98 12.08 7.48 17.32
N GLU A 99 11.57 7.54 18.56
CA GLU A 99 10.88 6.45 19.23
C GLU A 99 9.55 6.06 18.55
N GLU A 100 8.83 7.01 17.97
CA GLU A 100 7.59 6.77 17.21
C GLU A 100 7.91 6.02 15.91
N LEU A 101 8.96 6.46 15.20
CA LEU A 101 9.43 5.76 13.99
C LEU A 101 9.89 4.33 14.30
N VAL A 102 10.61 4.13 15.40
CA VAL A 102 11.03 2.80 15.85
C VAL A 102 9.80 1.94 16.18
N ALA A 103 8.80 2.50 16.87
CA ALA A 103 7.57 1.79 17.19
C ALA A 103 6.83 1.34 15.92
N CYS A 104 6.63 2.23 14.94
CA CYS A 104 6.03 1.89 13.64
C CYS A 104 6.78 0.73 12.97
N LEU A 105 8.11 0.82 12.86
CA LEU A 105 8.93 -0.23 12.23
C LEU A 105 8.85 -1.57 12.98
N SER A 106 8.81 -1.55 14.32
CA SER A 106 8.69 -2.77 15.14
C SER A 106 7.30 -3.40 15.08
N ILE A 107 6.23 -2.61 15.00
CA ILE A 107 4.88 -3.15 14.82
C ILE A 107 4.75 -3.77 13.42
N THR A 108 5.23 -3.09 12.39
CA THR A 108 5.24 -3.64 11.03
C THR A 108 6.07 -4.94 10.95
N GLU A 109 7.20 -5.03 11.66
CA GLU A 109 8.02 -6.25 11.73
C GLU A 109 7.21 -7.47 12.18
N GLY A 110 6.42 -7.33 13.25
CA GLY A 110 5.60 -8.43 13.76
C GLY A 110 4.55 -8.89 12.75
N HIS A 111 3.93 -7.94 12.03
CA HIS A 111 2.99 -8.29 10.97
C HIS A 111 3.67 -8.99 9.79
N ILE A 112 4.89 -8.59 9.42
CA ILE A 112 5.66 -9.26 8.36
C ILE A 112 6.06 -10.68 8.79
N ASP A 113 6.42 -10.89 10.05
CA ASP A 113 6.71 -12.23 10.57
C ASP A 113 5.49 -13.17 10.45
N ASP A 114 4.29 -12.64 10.71
CA ASP A 114 3.04 -13.37 10.49
C ASP A 114 2.79 -13.64 9.00
N VAL A 115 3.03 -12.68 8.11
CA VAL A 115 2.93 -12.87 6.66
C VAL A 115 3.86 -13.99 6.19
N LEU A 116 5.12 -14.00 6.62
CA LEU A 116 6.09 -15.03 6.22
C LEU A 116 5.70 -16.43 6.70
N ARG A 117 4.94 -16.51 7.79
CA ARG A 117 4.41 -17.75 8.35
C ARG A 117 3.16 -18.24 7.63
N GLU A 118 2.23 -17.34 7.31
CA GLU A 118 0.92 -17.66 6.70
C GLU A 118 0.96 -17.71 5.17
N VAL A 119 1.89 -16.99 4.56
CA VAL A 119 2.14 -16.92 3.11
C VAL A 119 3.61 -17.25 2.82
N PRO A 120 4.03 -18.53 2.92
CA PRO A 120 5.43 -18.92 2.72
C PRO A 120 5.98 -18.53 1.33
N GLY A 121 5.11 -18.38 0.33
CA GLY A 121 5.47 -17.90 -1.00
C GLY A 121 6.11 -16.50 -1.00
N ALA A 122 5.85 -15.68 0.03
CA ALA A 122 6.37 -14.31 0.10
C ALA A 122 7.90 -14.30 0.19
N ALA A 123 8.49 -15.30 0.86
CA ALA A 123 9.95 -15.46 0.96
C ALA A 123 10.59 -15.94 -0.36
N ALA A 124 9.80 -16.46 -1.30
CA ALA A 124 10.27 -16.96 -2.59
C ALA A 124 9.97 -16.00 -3.76
N ALA A 125 9.26 -14.90 -3.49
CA ALA A 125 8.94 -13.91 -4.50
C ALA A 125 10.22 -13.25 -5.05
N ARG A 126 10.25 -13.08 -6.37
CA ARG A 126 11.38 -12.46 -7.08
C ARG A 126 11.18 -10.97 -7.31
N THR A 127 9.93 -10.55 -7.46
CA THR A 127 9.57 -9.18 -7.81
C THR A 127 8.53 -8.66 -6.82
N LEU A 128 8.86 -7.54 -6.16
CA LEU A 128 7.92 -6.79 -5.35
C LEU A 128 7.16 -5.81 -6.25
N VAL A 129 5.84 -5.85 -6.20
CA VAL A 129 4.94 -4.89 -6.87
C VAL A 129 4.22 -4.10 -5.78
N GLY A 130 4.42 -2.79 -5.73
CA GLY A 130 3.81 -1.92 -4.73
C GLY A 130 2.66 -1.10 -5.31
N LEU A 131 1.56 -1.03 -4.56
CA LEU A 131 0.32 -0.38 -4.97
C LEU A 131 -0.06 0.77 -4.03
N ALA A 132 -1.11 1.48 -4.44
CA ALA A 132 -1.80 2.52 -3.71
C ALA A 132 -0.96 3.78 -3.46
N GLY A 133 -1.63 4.82 -2.97
CA GLY A 133 -1.09 6.18 -2.92
C GLY A 133 0.19 6.35 -2.10
N THR A 134 0.51 5.45 -1.16
CA THR A 134 1.81 5.49 -0.46
C THR A 134 2.96 5.25 -1.44
N VAL A 135 2.88 4.18 -2.22
CA VAL A 135 3.95 3.78 -3.15
C VAL A 135 4.02 4.76 -4.32
N SER A 136 2.86 5.17 -4.86
CA SER A 136 2.76 6.17 -5.92
C SER A 136 3.35 7.51 -5.52
N CYS A 137 3.01 8.01 -4.32
CA CYS A 137 3.55 9.26 -3.79
C CYS A 137 5.06 9.16 -3.56
N ALA A 138 5.55 8.04 -3.01
CA ALA A 138 6.99 7.83 -2.84
C ALA A 138 7.76 7.88 -4.16
N ALA A 139 7.22 7.27 -5.22
CA ALA A 139 7.80 7.36 -6.56
C ALA A 139 7.71 8.77 -7.13
N ALA A 140 6.58 9.46 -6.99
CA ALA A 140 6.43 10.83 -7.47
C ALA A 140 7.44 11.79 -6.81
N VAL A 141 7.67 11.64 -5.50
CA VAL A 141 8.66 12.40 -4.74
C VAL A 141 10.09 12.07 -5.19
N GLU A 142 10.45 10.79 -5.33
CA GLU A 142 11.76 10.38 -5.84
C GLU A 142 12.03 10.94 -7.26
N ILE A 143 11.02 10.91 -8.14
CA ILE A 143 11.12 11.40 -9.50
C ILE A 143 11.18 12.95 -9.53
N GLY A 144 10.66 13.62 -8.49
CA GLY A 144 10.51 15.07 -8.42
C GLY A 144 9.42 15.58 -9.36
N LEU A 145 8.27 14.90 -9.41
CA LEU A 145 7.14 15.28 -10.28
C LEU A 145 6.44 16.56 -9.77
N ALA A 146 6.33 17.59 -10.62
CA ALA A 146 5.55 18.79 -10.26
C ALA A 146 4.04 18.53 -10.30
N ASP A 147 3.60 17.71 -11.25
CA ASP A 147 2.21 17.33 -11.48
C ASP A 147 2.14 15.80 -11.60
N TYR A 148 0.99 15.22 -11.22
CA TYR A 148 0.74 13.78 -11.37
C TYR A 148 0.85 13.35 -12.85
N ASP A 149 1.60 12.28 -13.09
CA ASP A 149 1.81 11.69 -14.41
C ASP A 149 1.89 10.16 -14.28
N ARG A 150 0.77 9.48 -14.62
CA ARG A 150 0.66 8.01 -14.54
C ARG A 150 1.75 7.30 -15.33
N ASP A 151 2.09 7.79 -16.53
CA ASP A 151 3.05 7.12 -17.42
C ASP A 151 4.48 7.16 -16.86
N ARG A 152 4.76 8.12 -15.96
CA ARG A 152 6.04 8.22 -15.26
C ARG A 152 6.10 7.42 -13.97
N ILE A 153 4.95 7.19 -13.32
CA ILE A 153 4.85 6.48 -12.04
C ILE A 153 4.63 4.98 -12.25
N HIS A 154 3.71 4.61 -13.14
CA HIS A 154 3.36 3.23 -13.42
C HIS A 154 4.56 2.48 -13.99
N HIS A 155 4.87 1.32 -13.40
CA HIS A 155 6.05 0.49 -13.64
C HIS A 155 7.41 1.19 -13.41
N PHE A 156 7.43 2.31 -12.69
CA PHE A 156 8.67 2.86 -12.18
C PHE A 156 9.32 1.89 -11.19
N ARG A 157 10.62 1.63 -11.35
CA ARG A 157 11.39 0.80 -10.42
C ARG A 157 11.98 1.68 -9.33
N LEU A 158 11.30 1.72 -8.20
CA LEU A 158 11.71 2.49 -7.03
C LEU A 158 12.70 1.66 -6.20
N SER A 159 13.98 2.04 -6.22
CA SER A 159 15.02 1.31 -5.48
C SER A 159 14.83 1.42 -3.97
N ARG A 160 15.26 0.40 -3.22
CA ARG A 160 15.24 0.43 -1.74
C ARG A 160 16.01 1.61 -1.19
N ALA A 161 17.13 1.98 -1.81
CA ALA A 161 17.91 3.15 -1.43
C ALA A 161 17.11 4.45 -1.58
N ALA A 162 16.37 4.60 -2.68
CA ALA A 162 15.47 5.74 -2.91
C ALA A 162 14.31 5.76 -1.90
N VAL A 163 13.64 4.62 -1.66
CA VAL A 163 12.59 4.52 -0.62
C VAL A 163 13.12 4.96 0.74
N GLU A 164 14.30 4.48 1.13
CA GLU A 164 14.92 4.85 2.41
C GLU A 164 15.35 6.32 2.47
N ASP A 165 15.71 6.92 1.33
CA ASP A 165 16.06 8.34 1.23
C ASP A 165 14.81 9.22 1.35
N VAL A 166 13.78 8.94 0.56
CA VAL A 166 12.47 9.60 0.64
C VAL A 166 11.90 9.49 2.05
N PHE A 167 11.91 8.30 2.65
CA PHE A 167 11.43 8.13 4.02
C PHE A 167 12.19 9.00 5.02
N ARG A 168 13.52 9.05 4.93
CA ARG A 168 14.35 9.84 5.84
C ARG A 168 14.08 11.32 5.70
N THR A 169 13.99 11.83 4.46
CA THR A 169 13.69 13.22 4.18
C THR A 169 12.35 13.60 4.79
N LEU A 170 11.28 12.89 4.39
CA LEU A 170 9.92 13.20 4.83
C LEU A 170 9.71 13.01 6.34
N ALA A 171 10.37 12.04 6.97
CA ALA A 171 10.27 11.80 8.42
C ALA A 171 10.97 12.88 9.26
N THR A 172 11.87 13.68 8.67
CA THR A 172 12.55 14.78 9.36
C THR A 172 11.92 16.16 9.13
N GLU A 173 10.96 16.23 8.22
CA GLU A 173 10.23 17.44 7.86
C GLU A 173 8.92 17.53 8.62
N THR A 174 8.49 18.75 8.95
CA THR A 174 7.11 19.03 9.34
C THR A 174 6.17 18.77 8.17
N ARG A 175 4.87 18.61 8.43
CA ARG A 175 3.82 18.51 7.40
C ARG A 175 3.91 19.65 6.38
N ALA A 176 4.16 20.87 6.84
CA ALA A 176 4.28 22.04 5.98
C ALA A 176 5.48 21.92 5.03
N GLU A 177 6.62 21.46 5.53
CA GLU A 177 7.82 21.23 4.71
C GLU A 177 7.63 20.04 3.75
N ARG A 178 6.95 18.96 4.18
CA ARG A 178 6.64 17.82 3.29
C ARG A 178 5.87 18.26 2.05
N LEU A 179 4.92 19.19 2.19
CA LEU A 179 4.13 19.72 1.07
C LEU A 179 4.93 20.53 0.06
N GLU A 180 6.14 20.98 0.41
CA GLU A 180 7.04 21.67 -0.52
C GLU A 180 7.81 20.69 -1.42
N ASN A 181 7.78 19.38 -1.13
CA ASN A 181 8.41 18.37 -1.98
C ASN A 181 7.56 18.14 -3.24
N PRO A 182 8.14 18.28 -4.44
CA PRO A 182 7.44 17.89 -5.67
C PRO A 182 6.98 16.44 -5.60
N GLY A 183 5.74 16.16 -5.99
CA GLY A 183 5.15 14.83 -5.99
C GLY A 183 4.43 14.48 -4.69
N MET A 184 4.55 15.29 -3.64
CA MET A 184 3.78 15.11 -2.42
C MET A 184 2.30 15.46 -2.65
N GLU A 185 1.42 14.48 -2.46
CA GLU A 185 -0.02 14.71 -2.44
C GLU A 185 -0.48 15.30 -1.11
N GLU A 186 -1.27 16.38 -1.16
CA GLU A 186 -1.75 17.06 0.06
C GLU A 186 -2.50 16.12 1.01
N ALA A 187 -3.36 15.26 0.45
CA ALA A 187 -4.14 14.28 1.20
C ALA A 187 -3.28 13.19 1.88
N ARG A 188 -2.00 13.08 1.53
CA ARG A 188 -1.06 12.08 2.05
C ARG A 188 -0.05 12.65 3.04
N ALA A 189 0.19 13.96 3.04
CA ALA A 189 1.23 14.58 3.86
C ALA A 189 1.13 14.26 5.36
N ASP A 190 -0.09 14.02 5.85
CA ASP A 190 -0.38 13.66 7.23
C ASP A 190 -0.04 12.19 7.57
N VAL A 191 -0.12 11.27 6.60
CA VAL A 191 -0.05 9.82 6.83
C VAL A 191 1.09 9.10 6.08
N ILE A 192 1.82 9.83 5.23
CA ILE A 192 2.84 9.26 4.34
C ILE A 192 3.98 8.58 5.11
N ILE A 193 4.34 9.08 6.29
CA ILE A 193 5.40 8.48 7.12
C ILE A 193 4.98 7.10 7.60
N GLY A 194 3.75 6.93 8.08
CA GLY A 194 3.22 5.62 8.48
C GLY A 194 3.23 4.63 7.31
N GLY A 195 2.81 5.07 6.13
CA GLY A 195 2.87 4.25 4.91
C GLY A 195 4.30 3.88 4.51
N MET A 196 5.22 4.85 4.52
CA MET A 196 6.62 4.63 4.15
C MET A 196 7.34 3.72 5.15
N ALA A 197 7.00 3.77 6.44
CA ALA A 197 7.53 2.83 7.43
C ALA A 197 7.18 1.39 7.06
N ILE A 198 5.97 1.15 6.53
CA ILE A 198 5.55 -0.17 6.03
C ILE A 198 6.42 -0.58 4.85
N LEU A 199 6.51 0.26 3.81
CA LEU A 199 7.27 -0.04 2.60
C LEU A 199 8.77 -0.30 2.91
N VAL A 200 9.40 0.57 3.70
CA VAL A 200 10.81 0.43 4.12
C VAL A 200 11.01 -0.89 4.86
N LYS A 201 10.14 -1.23 5.81
CA LYS A 201 10.29 -2.45 6.61
C LYS A 201 10.12 -3.69 5.75
N VAL A 202 9.12 -3.73 4.85
CA VAL A 202 8.91 -4.85 3.91
C VAL A 202 10.14 -5.06 3.04
N MET A 203 10.65 -4.01 2.38
CA MET A 203 11.82 -4.14 1.50
C MET A 203 13.06 -4.61 2.26
N ARG A 204 13.30 -4.11 3.47
CA ARG A 204 14.44 -4.51 4.31
C ARG A 204 14.35 -5.96 4.80
N GLN A 205 13.19 -6.36 5.33
CA GLN A 205 13.01 -7.65 5.99
C GLN A 205 12.88 -8.80 4.99
N MET A 206 12.23 -8.55 3.85
CA MET A 206 12.07 -9.55 2.79
C MET A 206 13.20 -9.50 1.74
N GLY A 207 14.10 -8.51 1.83
CA GLY A 207 15.31 -8.45 1.01
C GLY A 207 15.09 -7.98 -0.43
N PHE A 208 14.08 -7.14 -0.68
CA PHE A 208 13.86 -6.54 -1.99
C PHE A 208 14.74 -5.30 -2.18
N ASP A 209 15.52 -5.26 -3.26
CA ASP A 209 16.34 -4.10 -3.60
C ASP A 209 15.58 -3.05 -4.43
N GLU A 210 14.41 -3.39 -4.96
CA GLU A 210 13.52 -2.49 -5.68
C GLU A 210 12.06 -2.91 -5.55
N CYS A 211 11.17 -1.93 -5.75
CA CYS A 211 9.72 -2.08 -5.79
C CYS A 211 9.24 -1.60 -7.16
N LEU A 212 8.54 -2.44 -7.91
CA LEU A 212 7.85 -2.04 -9.13
C LEU A 212 6.54 -1.35 -8.75
N VAL A 213 6.42 -0.06 -9.04
CA VAL A 213 5.22 0.71 -8.71
C VAL A 213 4.09 0.39 -9.70
N SER A 214 2.89 0.15 -9.20
CA SER A 214 1.71 -0.07 -10.04
C SER A 214 0.60 0.94 -9.71
N GLU A 215 0.22 1.70 -10.74
CA GLU A 215 -1.02 2.50 -10.79
C GLU A 215 -2.25 1.69 -11.23
N SER A 216 -2.12 0.37 -11.45
CA SER A 216 -3.25 -0.54 -11.66
C SER A 216 -3.47 -1.33 -10.37
N ASP A 217 -4.69 -1.32 -9.83
CA ASP A 217 -5.00 -1.79 -8.48
C ASP A 217 -6.29 -2.63 -8.41
N ILE A 218 -6.92 -2.66 -7.22
CA ILE A 218 -8.20 -3.32 -6.98
C ILE A 218 -9.29 -2.93 -7.99
N LEU A 219 -9.32 -1.69 -8.47
CA LEU A 219 -10.32 -1.21 -9.43
C LEU A 219 -10.15 -1.90 -10.78
N ASP A 220 -8.92 -2.04 -11.25
CA ASP A 220 -8.61 -2.77 -12.49
C ASP A 220 -8.93 -4.26 -12.33
N GLY A 221 -8.55 -4.85 -11.20
CA GLY A 221 -8.89 -6.24 -10.88
C GLY A 221 -10.41 -6.50 -10.85
N LEU A 222 -11.19 -5.56 -10.31
CA LEU A 222 -12.65 -5.61 -10.34
C LEU A 222 -13.19 -5.57 -11.78
N VAL A 223 -12.65 -4.71 -12.63
CA VAL A 223 -13.07 -4.62 -14.04
C VAL A 223 -12.76 -5.92 -14.78
N VAL A 224 -11.57 -6.50 -14.58
CA VAL A 224 -11.18 -7.78 -15.18
C VAL A 224 -12.11 -8.91 -14.71
N SER A 225 -12.42 -8.95 -13.41
CA SER A 225 -13.28 -9.99 -12.83
C SER A 225 -14.71 -10.00 -13.38
N GLN A 226 -15.20 -8.87 -13.87
CA GLN A 226 -16.55 -8.74 -14.44
C GLN A 226 -16.63 -9.12 -15.93
N GLN A 227 -15.48 -9.28 -16.60
CA GLN A 227 -15.40 -9.64 -18.02
C GLN A 227 -15.20 -11.15 -18.26
N ALA A 228 -14.93 -11.92 -17.21
CA ALA A 228 -14.79 -13.38 -17.22
C ALA A 228 -16.12 -14.09 -16.99
#